data_AF-A0A850BUT0-F1
#
_entry.id   AF-A0A850BUT0-F1
#
_cell.length_a   1.000
_cell.length_b   1.000
_cell.length_c   1.000
_cell.angle_alpha   90.00
_cell.angle_beta   90.00
_cell.angle_gamma   90.00
#
_symmetry.space_group_name_H-M   'P 1'
#
loop_
_entity.id
_entity.type
_entity.pdbx_description
1 polymer ?
#
loop_
_entity_poly.entity_id
_entity_poly.type
_entity_poly.pdbx_seq_one_letter_code
_entity_poly.pdbx_strand_id
1 'polypeptide(L)'
;MNPPIFALAAIVLAALSGVPGIFLGRGKAAGQHIATVLNLAASGLGITAALLGFFRPEPDTWLRLPWSLPGAELAIGVDGLTSLFLIPLFIVS
;
A
#
# COMPACT_ATOMS: atom_id res chain seq x y z
N MET A 1 15.13 -5.13 -0.61
CA MET A 1 13.68 -5.16 -0.25
C MET A 1 13.02 -3.99 -0.95
N ASN A 2 12.20 -4.22 -1.97
CA ASN A 2 11.73 -3.17 -2.88
C ASN A 2 10.53 -2.43 -2.27
N PRO A 3 10.68 -1.17 -1.84
CA PRO A 3 9.61 -0.40 -1.20
C PRO A 3 8.29 -0.35 -2.00
N PRO A 4 8.31 -0.23 -3.35
CA PRO A 4 7.09 -0.24 -4.15
C PRO A 4 6.24 -1.49 -3.99
N ILE A 5 6.86 -2.66 -3.79
CA ILE A 5 6.12 -3.93 -3.64
C ILE A 5 5.32 -3.91 -2.33
N PHE A 6 5.92 -3.41 -1.25
CA PHE A 6 5.22 -3.27 0.03
C PHE A 6 4.08 -2.25 -0.06
N ALA A 7 4.29 -1.13 -0.75
CA ALA A 7 3.23 -0.14 -0.98
C ALA A 7 2.06 -0.72 -1.77
N LEU A 8 2.33 -1.46 -2.85
CA LEU A 8 1.29 -2.11 -3.66
C LEU A 8 0.53 -3.17 -2.85
N ALA A 9 1.22 -3.99 -2.07
CA ALA A 9 0.58 -4.96 -1.18
C ALA A 9 -0.31 -4.28 -0.13
N ALA A 10 0.17 -3.18 0.48
CA ALA A 10 -0.61 -2.38 1.42
C ALA A 10 -1.89 -1.81 0.77
N ILE A 11 -1.79 -1.26 -0.44
CA ILE A 11 -2.93 -0.74 -1.20
C ILE A 11 -3.96 -1.84 -1.47
N VAL A 12 -3.53 -3.03 -1.90
CA VAL A 12 -4.43 -4.15 -2.16
C VAL A 12 -5.15 -4.58 -0.88
N LEU A 13 -4.44 -4.71 0.24
CA LEU A 13 -5.05 -5.07 1.52
C LEU A 13 -6.06 -4.02 2.00
N ALA A 14 -5.70 -2.74 1.91
CA ALA A 14 -6.60 -1.64 2.27
C ALA A 14 -7.84 -1.60 1.36
N ALA A 15 -7.68 -1.82 0.06
CA ALA A 15 -8.81 -1.87 -0.87
C ALA A 15 -9.74 -3.06 -0.57
N LEU A 16 -9.18 -4.20 -0.19
CA LEU A 16 -9.94 -5.41 0.14
C LEU A 16 -10.59 -5.36 1.53
N SER A 17 -10.12 -4.51 2.45
CA SER A 17 -10.65 -4.44 3.83
C SER A 17 -12.14 -4.04 3.87
N GLY A 18 -12.62 -3.27 2.89
CA GLY A 18 -14.02 -2.89 2.76
C GLY A 18 -14.95 -3.97 2.18
N VAL A 19 -14.40 -4.96 1.46
CA VAL A 19 -15.17 -6.00 0.75
C VAL A 19 -16.02 -6.86 1.70
N PRO A 20 -15.49 -7.36 2.84
CA PRO A 20 -16.30 -8.08 3.83
C PRO A 20 -17.54 -7.31 4.30
N GLY A 21 -17.46 -5.98 4.42
CA GLY A 21 -18.56 -5.13 4.87
C GLY A 21 -19.76 -5.14 3.90
N ILE A 22 -19.52 -5.40 2.60
CA ILE A 22 -20.56 -5.49 1.58
C ILE A 22 -21.32 -6.83 1.69
N PHE A 23 -20.61 -7.92 1.95
CA PHE A 23 -21.18 -9.27 1.91
C PHE A 23 -21.71 -9.78 3.27
N LEU A 24 -21.12 -9.38 4.39
CA LEU A 24 -21.43 -9.95 5.71
C LEU A 24 -22.55 -9.20 6.48
N GLY A 25 -23.00 -8.05 5.98
CA GLY A 25 -24.06 -7.24 6.57
C GLY A 25 -23.64 -6.50 7.84
N ARG A 26 -24.22 -5.32 8.08
CA ARG A 26 -23.84 -4.37 9.15
C ARG A 26 -23.98 -4.91 10.59
N GLY A 27 -24.68 -6.02 10.79
CA GLY A 27 -24.93 -6.60 12.12
C GLY A 27 -23.91 -7.65 12.57
N LYS A 28 -22.95 -8.05 11.73
CA LYS A 28 -22.00 -9.12 12.06
C LYS A 28 -20.62 -8.55 12.41
N ALA A 29 -20.19 -8.76 13.65
CA ALA A 29 -18.86 -8.36 14.13
C ALA A 29 -17.71 -8.97 13.30
N ALA A 30 -17.92 -10.13 12.69
CA ALA A 30 -16.92 -10.81 11.85
C ALA A 30 -16.43 -9.94 10.68
N GLY A 31 -17.32 -9.19 10.01
CA GLY A 31 -16.92 -8.30 8.90
C GLY A 31 -16.01 -7.16 9.38
N GLN A 32 -16.32 -6.60 10.55
CA GLN A 32 -15.50 -5.57 11.17
C GLN A 32 -14.13 -6.12 11.60
N HIS A 33 -14.07 -7.30 12.22
CA HIS A 33 -12.79 -7.90 12.60
C HIS A 33 -11.89 -8.16 11.38
N ILE A 34 -12.44 -8.70 10.29
CA ILE A 34 -11.66 -8.94 9.06
C ILE A 34 -11.16 -7.61 8.49
N ALA A 35 -12.02 -6.59 8.41
CA ALA A 35 -11.64 -5.26 7.94
C ALA A 35 -10.52 -4.65 8.80
N THR A 36 -10.62 -4.74 10.13
CA THR A 36 -9.60 -4.23 11.05
C THR A 36 -8.27 -4.96 10.90
N VAL A 37 -8.27 -6.29 10.78
CA VAL A 37 -7.03 -7.06 10.58
C VAL A 37 -6.37 -6.72 9.24
N LEU A 38 -7.18 -6.59 8.17
CA LEU A 38 -6.67 -6.18 6.86
C LEU A 38 -6.10 -4.77 6.87
N ASN A 39 -6.78 -3.80 7.51
CA ASN A 39 -6.24 -2.44 7.65
C ASN A 39 -4.96 -2.42 8.50
N LEU A 40 -4.91 -3.17 9.61
CA LEU A 40 -3.70 -3.22 10.42
C LEU A 40 -2.49 -3.79 9.64
N ALA A 41 -2.73 -4.84 8.85
CA ALA A 41 -1.71 -5.40 7.97
C ALA A 41 -1.31 -4.40 6.87
N ALA A 42 -2.29 -3.72 6.25
CA ALA A 42 -2.05 -2.68 5.26
C ALA A 42 -1.21 -1.53 5.82
N SER A 43 -1.57 -1.01 7.00
CA SER A 43 -0.84 0.06 7.67
C SER A 43 0.59 -0.35 8.01
N GLY A 44 0.79 -1.57 8.52
CA GLY A 44 2.13 -2.10 8.78
C GLY A 44 3.00 -2.17 7.52
N LEU A 45 2.46 -2.71 6.42
CA LEU A 45 3.17 -2.79 5.14
C LEU A 45 3.43 -1.40 4.53
N GLY A 46 2.45 -0.50 4.61
CA GLY A 46 2.53 0.85 4.06
C GLY A 46 3.53 1.73 4.78
N ILE A 47 3.55 1.69 6.12
CA ILE A 47 4.58 2.36 6.93
C ILE A 47 5.96 1.77 6.64
N THR A 48 6.07 0.44 6.51
CA THR A 48 7.34 -0.20 6.15
C THR A 48 7.83 0.26 4.78
N ALA A 49 6.95 0.35 3.78
CA ALA A 49 7.28 0.88 2.46
C ALA A 49 7.79 2.32 2.55
N ALA A 50 7.11 3.18 3.31
CA ALA A 50 7.47 4.59 3.45
C ALA A 50 8.82 4.76 4.19
N LEU A 51 9.07 4.02 5.27
CA LEU A 51 10.35 4.08 5.97
C LEU A 51 11.50 3.59 5.07
N LEU A 52 11.29 2.49 4.34
CA LEU A 52 12.29 1.99 3.41
C LEU A 52 12.54 2.96 2.25
N GLY A 53 11.50 3.63 1.74
CA GLY A 53 11.63 4.64 0.68
C GLY A 53 12.27 5.95 1.14
N PHE A 54 12.06 6.33 2.41
CA PHE A 54 12.63 7.55 2.98
C PHE A 54 14.12 7.41 3.30
N PHE A 55 14.55 6.26 3.84
CA PHE A 55 15.93 6.05 4.28
C PHE A 55 16.85 5.42 3.23
N ARG A 56 16.33 4.96 2.08
CA ARG A 56 17.16 4.38 1.02
C ARG A 56 17.45 5.36 -0.11
N PRO A 57 18.69 5.34 -0.64
CA PRO A 57 19.03 6.07 -1.85
C PRO A 57 18.41 5.43 -3.09
N GLU A 58 18.18 6.24 -4.14
CA GLU A 58 17.86 5.75 -5.49
C GLU A 58 19.00 4.87 -6.03
N PRO A 59 18.73 3.82 -6.85
CA PRO A 59 17.51 3.56 -7.64
C PRO A 59 16.53 2.53 -7.03
N ASP A 60 16.83 1.95 -5.87
CA ASP A 60 16.06 0.85 -5.26
C ASP A 60 14.62 1.23 -4.85
N THR A 61 14.27 2.51 -4.98
CA THR A 61 12.95 3.09 -4.69
C THR A 61 11.98 3.00 -5.87
N TRP A 62 12.41 2.52 -7.04
CA TRP A 62 11.59 2.49 -8.25
C TRP A 62 11.30 1.07 -8.75
N LEU A 63 10.05 0.81 -9.10
CA LEU A 63 9.60 -0.37 -9.84
C LEU A 63 9.22 0.05 -11.26
N ARG A 64 9.84 -0.59 -12.24
CA ARG A 64 9.73 -0.28 -13.66
C ARG A 64 9.22 -1.49 -14.42
N LEU A 65 8.12 -1.32 -15.15
CA LEU A 65 7.42 -2.39 -15.86
C LEU A 65 7.14 -1.98 -17.31
N PRO A 66 7.29 -2.89 -18.29
CA PRO A 66 6.95 -2.60 -19.68
C PRO A 66 5.46 -2.26 -19.77
N TRP A 67 5.14 -1.21 -20.52
CA TRP A 67 3.78 -0.72 -20.67
C TRP A 67 3.31 -0.89 -22.11
N SER A 68 2.00 -1.10 -22.30
CA SER A 68 1.43 -1.36 -23.63
C SER A 68 1.44 -0.16 -24.57
N LEU A 69 1.73 1.05 -24.07
CA LEU A 69 1.87 2.22 -24.93
C LEU A 69 3.26 2.27 -25.59
N PRO A 70 3.34 2.57 -26.90
CA PRO A 70 4.61 2.64 -27.62
C PRO A 70 5.56 3.66 -26.96
N GLY A 71 6.76 3.21 -26.61
CA GLY A 71 7.80 4.06 -26.01
C GLY A 71 7.54 4.47 -24.55
N ALA A 72 6.55 3.87 -23.88
CA ALA A 72 6.22 4.16 -22.49
C ALA A 72 6.65 3.04 -21.54
N GLU A 73 6.84 3.39 -20.27
CA GLU A 73 7.13 2.49 -19.17
C GLU A 73 6.23 2.86 -17.97
N LEU A 74 5.72 1.87 -17.25
CA LEU A 74 5.09 2.11 -15.97
C LEU A 74 6.17 2.18 -14.90
N ALA A 75 6.35 3.36 -14.32
CA ALA A 75 7.27 3.59 -13.22
C ALA A 75 6.50 3.91 -11.94
N ILE A 76 6.73 3.13 -10.88
CA ILE A 76 6.16 3.31 -9.55
C ILE A 76 7.31 3.57 -8.59
N GLY A 77 7.39 4.80 -8.07
CA GLY A 77 8.41 5.23 -7.12
C GLY A 77 7.87 5.32 -5.70
N VAL A 78 8.67 4.91 -4.73
CA VAL A 78 8.47 5.21 -3.30
C VAL A 78 9.76 5.82 -2.78
N ASP A 79 9.91 7.12 -3.03
CA ASP A 79 11.03 7.97 -2.64
C ASP A 79 10.73 8.76 -1.36
N GLY A 80 11.67 9.60 -0.91
CA GLY A 80 11.50 10.41 0.30
C GLY A 80 10.27 11.31 0.24
N LEU A 81 9.97 11.91 -0.92
CA LEU A 81 8.80 12.76 -1.10
C LEU A 81 7.49 11.96 -0.99
N THR A 82 7.37 10.85 -1.72
CA THR A 82 6.19 9.98 -1.66
C THR A 82 5.98 9.43 -0.25
N SER A 83 7.08 9.12 0.44
CA SER A 83 7.06 8.61 1.82
C SER A 83 6.45 9.61 2.81
N LEU A 84 6.65 10.92 2.61
CA LEU A 84 6.00 11.96 3.43
C LEU A 84 4.47 11.92 3.34
N PHE A 85 3.91 11.44 2.23
CA PHE A 85 2.47 11.27 2.07
C PHE A 85 1.98 9.88 2.53
N LEU A 86 2.78 8.83 2.33
CA LEU A 86 2.40 7.47 2.74
C LEU A 86 2.37 7.30 4.26
N ILE A 87 3.27 7.94 5.00
CA ILE A 87 3.30 7.86 6.48
C ILE A 87 1.96 8.28 7.10
N PRO A 88 1.45 9.51 6.89
CA PRO A 88 0.18 9.92 7.48
C PRO A 88 -1.01 9.12 6.94
N LEU A 89 -0.99 8.74 5.65
CA LEU A 89 -2.05 7.94 5.04
C LEU A 89 -2.26 6.61 5.78
N PHE A 90 -1.17 5.89 6.04
CA PHE A 90 -1.24 4.58 6.67
C PHE A 90 -1.33 4.63 8.21
N ILE A 91 -1.00 5.75 8.83
CA ILE A 91 -1.21 5.96 10.28
C ILE A 91 -2.69 6.21 10.62
N VAL A 92 -3.43 6.91 9.74
CA VAL A 92 -4.84 7.31 10.00
C VAL A 92 -5.86 6.22 9.60
N SER A 93 -5.47 5.24 8.78
CA SER A 93 -6.35 4.19 8.22
C SER A 93 -6.92 3.19 9.24
#